data_AF-A0A7M7QXT4-F1
#
_entry.id   AF-A0A7M7QXT4-F1
#
_cell.length_a   1.000
_cell.length_b   1.000
_cell.length_c   1.000
_cell.angle_alpha   90.00
_cell.angle_beta   90.00
_cell.angle_gamma   90.00
#
_symmetry.space_group_name_H-M   'P 1'
#
loop_
_entity.id
_entity.type
_entity.pdbx_description
1 polymer ?
#
loop_
_entity_poly.entity_id
_entity_poly.type
_entity_poly.pdbx_seq_one_letter_code
_entity_poly.pdbx_strand_id
1 'polypeptide(L)'
;MGKWRESKSEFYEDRLFVINKKFLQILGRWPYQAKRSRIFLLSLYFVGILTVVVAELIHFVRVIRIKDIPKIIDCLPALIFTYGAMVMIFNSMIKFAEMRQILGKIEENWLSARDAEEYALLKEFAEEGRFLIIGYTRNARIYESGSFQCA
;
A
#
# COMPACT_ATOMS: atom_id res chain seq x y z
N MET A 1 -20.19 19.54 -3.62
CA MET A 1 -19.13 18.58 -3.22
C MET A 1 -17.82 18.66 -4.05
N GLY A 2 -17.74 19.50 -5.10
CA GLY A 2 -16.53 19.65 -5.94
C GLY A 2 -15.44 20.55 -5.32
N LYS A 3 -15.78 21.80 -4.96
CA LYS A 3 -14.82 22.79 -4.43
C LYS A 3 -13.99 22.35 -3.22
N TRP A 4 -14.61 21.64 -2.27
CA TRP A 4 -13.91 21.08 -1.09
C TRP A 4 -12.92 19.96 -1.44
N ARG A 5 -13.11 19.27 -2.56
CA ARG A 5 -12.17 18.24 -3.04
C ARG A 5 -10.99 18.87 -3.76
N GLU A 6 -11.21 19.96 -4.49
CA GLU A 6 -10.18 20.74 -5.19
C GLU A 6 -9.20 21.40 -4.21
N SER A 7 -9.69 22.08 -3.16
CA SER A 7 -8.83 22.67 -2.12
C SER A 7 -7.98 21.62 -1.39
N LYS A 8 -8.56 20.43 -1.08
CA LYS A 8 -7.79 19.32 -0.51
C LYS A 8 -6.72 18.82 -1.48
N SER A 9 -7.02 18.68 -2.77
CA SER A 9 -6.01 18.22 -3.73
C SER A 9 -4.84 19.19 -3.85
N GLU A 10 -5.09 20.50 -3.80
CA GLU A 10 -4.07 21.56 -3.84
C GLU A 10 -3.12 21.51 -2.63
N PHE A 11 -3.65 21.28 -1.42
CA PHE A 11 -2.81 21.13 -0.23
C PHE A 11 -1.83 19.94 -0.33
N TYR A 12 -2.33 18.78 -0.78
CA TYR A 12 -1.48 17.60 -1.00
C TYR A 12 -0.66 17.66 -2.31
N GLU A 13 -0.71 18.78 -3.04
CA GLU A 13 0.13 19.05 -4.22
C GLU A 13 1.39 19.84 -3.87
N ASP A 14 1.53 20.25 -2.61
CA ASP A 14 2.78 20.82 -2.12
C ASP A 14 3.90 19.75 -2.10
N ARG A 15 5.14 20.18 -2.35
CA ARG A 15 6.29 19.31 -2.65
C ARG A 15 6.55 18.25 -1.56
N LEU A 16 6.23 18.58 -0.31
CA LEU A 16 6.38 17.70 0.85
C LEU A 16 5.34 16.57 0.86
N PHE A 17 4.09 16.88 0.51
CA PHE A 17 2.96 15.96 0.60
C PHE A 17 2.70 15.16 -0.69
N VAL A 18 3.18 15.65 -1.84
CA VAL A 18 3.08 14.93 -3.13
C VAL A 18 3.71 13.54 -3.06
N ILE A 19 4.84 13.39 -2.36
CA ILE A 19 5.55 12.11 -2.29
C ILE A 19 4.78 11.13 -1.40
N ASN A 20 4.26 11.57 -0.25
CA ASN A 20 3.36 10.77 0.57
C ASN A 20 2.10 10.37 -0.22
N LYS A 21 1.49 11.31 -0.94
CA LYS A 21 0.32 11.08 -1.80
C LYS A 21 0.62 10.05 -2.89
N LYS A 22 1.72 10.19 -3.62
CA LYS A 22 2.15 9.24 -4.66
C LYS A 22 2.46 7.87 -4.09
N PHE A 23 3.15 7.78 -2.96
CA PHE A 23 3.44 6.53 -2.29
C PHE A 23 2.16 5.80 -1.87
N LEU A 24 1.24 6.50 -1.22
CA LEU A 24 -0.05 5.95 -0.82
C LEU A 24 -0.95 5.59 -2.02
N GLN A 25 -0.82 6.31 -3.14
CA GLN A 25 -1.47 5.97 -4.41
C GLN A 25 -0.87 4.71 -5.05
N ILE A 26 0.46 4.57 -5.09
CA ILE A 26 1.16 3.38 -5.60
C ILE A 26 0.78 2.15 -4.78
N LEU A 27 0.69 2.30 -3.45
CA LEU A 27 0.20 1.25 -2.57
C LEU A 27 -1.30 0.93 -2.75
N GLY A 28 -2.04 1.68 -3.58
CA GLY A 28 -3.48 1.50 -3.79
C GLY A 28 -4.34 1.82 -2.56
N ARG A 29 -3.75 2.43 -1.54
CA ARG A 29 -4.37 2.70 -0.23
C ARG A 29 -4.84 4.13 -0.06
N TRP A 30 -4.63 5.00 -1.06
CA TRP A 30 -4.96 6.42 -0.97
C TRP A 30 -6.46 6.65 -0.73
N PRO A 31 -6.85 7.31 0.39
CA PRO A 31 -8.25 7.40 0.77
C PRO A 31 -9.09 8.38 -0.05
N TYR A 32 -8.44 9.28 -0.77
CA TYR A 32 -9.12 10.27 -1.62
C TYR A 32 -9.20 9.87 -3.10
N GLN A 33 -8.76 8.65 -3.46
CA GLN A 33 -8.89 8.14 -4.83
C GLN A 33 -10.36 7.90 -5.18
N ALA A 34 -10.74 8.06 -6.45
CA ALA A 34 -12.11 7.85 -6.91
C ALA A 34 -12.62 6.46 -6.47
N LYS A 35 -13.79 6.41 -5.80
CA LYS A 35 -14.38 5.17 -5.28
C LYS A 35 -14.42 4.05 -6.34
N ARG A 36 -14.67 4.41 -7.60
CA ARG A 36 -14.67 3.47 -8.75
C ARG A 36 -13.29 2.87 -9.03
N SER A 37 -12.25 3.70 -9.15
CA SER A 37 -10.87 3.21 -9.39
C SER A 37 -10.37 2.35 -8.23
N ARG A 38 -10.76 2.69 -7.00
CA ARG A 38 -10.45 1.87 -5.81
C ARG A 38 -11.11 0.50 -5.89
N ILE A 39 -12.42 0.45 -6.13
CA ILE A 39 -13.16 -0.82 -6.24
C ILE A 39 -12.60 -1.65 -7.40
N PHE A 40 -12.25 -1.02 -8.51
CA PHE A 40 -11.61 -1.69 -9.64
C PHE A 40 -10.26 -2.30 -9.27
N LEU A 41 -9.38 -1.55 -8.60
CA LEU A 41 -8.09 -2.07 -8.14
C LEU A 41 -8.24 -3.19 -7.11
N LEU A 42 -9.12 -3.03 -6.11
CA LEU A 42 -9.43 -4.07 -5.13
C LEU A 42 -9.98 -5.32 -5.80
N SER A 43 -10.88 -5.16 -6.77
CA SER A 43 -11.42 -6.28 -7.55
C SER A 43 -10.33 -6.98 -8.35
N LEU A 44 -9.43 -6.22 -9.00
CA LEU A 44 -8.31 -6.79 -9.75
C LEU A 44 -7.36 -7.58 -8.83
N TYR A 45 -7.03 -7.02 -7.66
CA TYR A 45 -6.23 -7.71 -6.64
C TYR A 45 -6.92 -8.97 -6.11
N PHE A 46 -8.24 -8.91 -5.85
CA PHE A 46 -9.01 -10.07 -5.42
C PHE A 46 -9.00 -11.18 -6.47
N VAL A 47 -9.19 -10.82 -7.74
CA VAL A 47 -9.13 -11.78 -8.86
C VAL A 47 -7.74 -12.38 -8.96
N GLY A 48 -6.67 -11.58 -8.87
CA GLY A 48 -5.30 -12.08 -8.90
C GLY A 48 -4.96 -13.02 -7.74
N ILE A 49 -5.48 -12.76 -6.54
CA ILE A 49 -5.30 -13.68 -5.41
C ILE A 49 -6.11 -14.96 -5.62
N LEU A 50 -7.36 -14.84 -6.09
CA LEU A 50 -8.20 -16.01 -6.38
C LEU A 50 -7.56 -16.94 -7.41
N THR A 51 -6.93 -16.40 -8.47
CA THR A 51 -6.25 -17.24 -9.47
C THR A 51 -5.06 -17.97 -8.86
N VAL A 52 -4.26 -17.31 -8.02
CA VAL A 52 -3.13 -17.94 -7.34
C VAL A 52 -3.60 -19.01 -6.35
N VAL A 53 -4.61 -18.72 -5.52
CA VAL A 53 -5.17 -19.68 -4.57
C VAL A 53 -5.73 -20.92 -5.28
N VAL A 54 -6.42 -20.75 -6.41
CA VAL A 54 -6.92 -21.90 -7.19
C VAL A 54 -5.76 -22.74 -7.72
N ALA A 55 -4.69 -22.13 -8.23
CA ALA A 55 -3.49 -22.85 -8.67
C ALA A 55 -2.83 -23.61 -7.52
N GLU A 56 -2.69 -22.99 -6.35
CA GLU A 56 -2.14 -23.60 -5.14
C GLU A 56 -2.97 -24.81 -4.68
N LEU A 57 -4.30 -24.71 -4.68
CA LEU A 57 -5.19 -25.82 -4.31
C LEU A 57 -5.04 -27.01 -5.26
N ILE A 58 -4.95 -26.78 -6.56
CA ILE A 58 -4.74 -27.85 -7.55
C ILE A 58 -3.38 -28.53 -7.32
N HIS A 59 -2.34 -27.74 -7.08
CA HIS A 59 -1.01 -28.26 -6.76
C HIS A 59 -1.01 -29.07 -5.47
N PHE A 60 -1.66 -28.57 -4.42
CA PHE A 60 -1.74 -29.24 -3.12
C PHE A 60 -2.45 -30.59 -3.21
N VAL A 61 -3.58 -30.68 -3.92
CA VAL A 61 -4.29 -31.95 -4.15
C VAL A 61 -3.42 -32.97 -4.89
N ARG A 62 -2.65 -32.54 -5.90
CA ARG A 62 -1.73 -33.43 -6.63
C ARG A 62 -0.61 -33.97 -5.72
N VAL A 63 -0.02 -33.12 -4.89
CA VAL A 63 1.10 -33.49 -4.02
C VAL A 63 0.66 -34.47 -2.91
N ILE A 64 -0.51 -34.23 -2.29
CA ILE A 64 -1.09 -35.18 -1.31
C ILE A 64 -1.33 -36.55 -1.93
N ARG A 65 -1.84 -36.60 -3.17
CA ARG A 65 -2.12 -37.86 -3.86
C ARG A 65 -0.86 -38.70 -4.10
N ILE A 66 0.29 -38.05 -4.29
CA ILE A 66 1.57 -38.70 -4.61
C ILE A 66 2.39 -38.99 -3.33
N LYS A 67 2.00 -38.42 -2.16
CA LYS A 67 2.74 -38.49 -0.88
C LYS A 67 4.19 -37.97 -0.96
N ASP A 68 4.45 -37.02 -1.84
CA ASP A 68 5.77 -36.38 -1.98
C ASP A 68 5.98 -35.30 -0.91
N ILE A 69 6.45 -35.70 0.28
CA ILE A 69 6.79 -34.80 1.39
C ILE A 69 7.72 -33.63 1.00
N PRO A 70 8.82 -33.81 0.25
CA PRO A 70 9.72 -32.68 -0.08
C PRO A 70 9.03 -31.59 -0.91
N LYS A 71 8.12 -31.95 -1.83
CA LYS A 71 7.36 -30.98 -2.63
C LYS A 71 6.35 -30.17 -1.80
N ILE A 72 5.90 -30.70 -0.66
CA ILE A 72 5.02 -29.95 0.27
C ILE A 72 5.81 -28.81 0.90
N ILE A 73 7.06 -29.07 1.29
CA ILE A 73 7.92 -28.08 1.95
C ILE A 73 8.23 -26.92 1.01
N ASP A 74 8.49 -27.20 -0.27
CA ASP A 74 8.74 -26.16 -1.28
C ASP A 74 7.50 -25.27 -1.56
N CYS A 75 6.30 -25.75 -1.25
CA CYS A 75 5.04 -25.02 -1.45
C CYS A 75 4.65 -24.15 -0.25
N LEU A 76 5.17 -24.42 0.95
CA LEU A 76 4.87 -23.65 2.17
C LEU A 76 5.18 -22.15 2.04
N PRO A 77 6.32 -21.71 1.45
CA PRO A 77 6.60 -20.29 1.29
C PRO A 77 5.55 -19.57 0.42
N ALA A 78 5.06 -20.23 -0.63
CA ALA A 78 4.03 -19.67 -1.50
C ALA A 78 2.72 -19.46 -0.73
N LEU A 79 2.28 -20.46 0.05
CA LEU A 79 1.10 -20.37 0.91
C LEU A 79 1.19 -19.26 1.97
N ILE A 80 2.35 -19.11 2.61
CA ILE A 80 2.58 -18.06 3.59
C ILE A 80 2.49 -16.69 2.92
N PHE A 81 3.03 -16.55 1.71
CA PHE A 81 3.00 -15.32 0.95
C PHE A 81 1.58 -14.94 0.52
N THR A 82 0.79 -15.89 -0.02
CA THR A 82 -0.59 -15.64 -0.44
C THR A 82 -1.49 -15.29 0.74
N TYR A 83 -1.35 -16.00 1.85
CA TYR A 83 -2.06 -15.66 3.09
C TYR A 83 -1.66 -14.29 3.63
N GLY A 84 -0.36 -13.97 3.65
CA GLY A 84 0.14 -12.66 4.05
C GLY A 84 -0.44 -11.53 3.20
N ALA A 85 -0.49 -11.71 1.88
CA ALA A 85 -1.08 -10.75 0.95
C ALA A 85 -2.59 -10.55 1.23
N MET A 86 -3.34 -11.62 1.49
CA MET A 86 -4.76 -11.53 1.88
C MET A 86 -4.94 -10.70 3.16
N VAL A 87 -4.18 -11.02 4.21
CA VAL A 87 -4.23 -10.30 5.49
C VAL A 87 -3.87 -8.82 5.32
N MET A 88 -2.85 -8.50 4.52
CA MET A 88 -2.48 -7.11 4.23
C MET A 88 -3.61 -6.35 3.53
N ILE A 89 -4.33 -6.99 2.59
CA ILE A 89 -5.46 -6.37 1.90
C ILE A 89 -6.63 -6.15 2.86
N PHE A 90 -6.99 -7.16 3.66
CA PHE A 90 -8.03 -7.01 4.69
C PHE A 90 -7.71 -5.91 5.70
N ASN A 91 -6.49 -5.90 6.22
CA ASN A 91 -6.02 -4.84 7.10
C ASN A 91 -6.11 -3.48 6.44
N SER A 92 -5.74 -3.36 5.16
CA SER A 92 -5.86 -2.10 4.43
C SER A 92 -7.29 -1.63 4.24
N MET A 93 -8.25 -2.56 4.11
CA MET A 93 -9.68 -2.22 4.02
C MET A 93 -10.23 -1.69 5.34
N ILE A 94 -9.90 -2.35 6.46
CA ILE A 94 -10.36 -1.95 7.80
C ILE A 94 -9.72 -0.63 8.23
N LYS A 95 -8.40 -0.52 8.06
CA LYS A 95 -7.61 0.67 8.47
C LYS A 95 -7.78 1.88 7.55
N PHE A 96 -8.58 1.73 6.50
CA PHE A 96 -8.86 2.82 5.57
C PHE A 96 -9.49 4.05 6.25
N ALA A 97 -10.43 3.82 7.18
CA ALA A 97 -11.09 4.92 7.90
C ALA A 97 -10.10 5.69 8.77
N GLU A 98 -9.21 4.98 9.45
CA GLU A 98 -8.16 5.53 10.29
C GLU A 98 -7.15 6.35 9.46
N MET A 99 -6.74 5.82 8.31
CA MET A 99 -5.85 6.55 7.38
C MET A 99 -6.46 7.86 6.88
N ARG A 100 -7.77 7.90 6.64
CA ARG A 100 -8.47 9.13 6.29
C ARG A 100 -8.52 10.13 7.44
N GLN A 101 -8.73 9.65 8.67
CA GLN A 101 -8.74 10.51 9.86
C GLN A 101 -7.36 11.12 10.12
N ILE A 102 -6.29 10.33 10.02
CA ILE A 102 -4.91 10.81 10.22
C ILE A 102 -4.58 11.91 9.20
N LEU A 103 -4.86 11.69 7.91
CA LEU A 103 -4.65 12.72 6.89
C LEU A 103 -5.48 13.99 7.16
N GLY A 104 -6.73 13.83 7.59
CA GLY A 104 -7.58 14.96 7.97
C GLY A 104 -7.01 15.77 9.14
N LYS A 105 -6.45 15.10 10.15
CA LYS A 105 -5.80 15.75 11.29
C LYS A 105 -4.51 16.47 10.90
N ILE A 106 -3.71 15.89 10.01
CA ILE A 106 -2.48 16.56 9.51
C ILE A 106 -2.84 17.86 8.80
N GLU A 107 -3.89 17.84 7.97
CA GLU A 107 -4.39 19.02 7.27
C GLU A 107 -4.93 20.09 8.24
N GLU A 108 -5.73 19.66 9.22
CA GLU A 108 -6.27 20.56 10.26
C GLU A 108 -5.14 21.20 11.09
N ASN A 109 -4.18 20.40 11.56
CA ASN A 109 -3.03 20.89 12.31
C ASN A 109 -2.17 21.85 11.48
N TRP A 110 -2.02 21.59 10.18
CA TRP A 110 -1.26 22.46 9.29
C TRP A 110 -1.94 23.82 9.06
N LEU A 111 -3.27 23.83 8.98
CA LEU A 111 -4.06 25.06 8.84
C LEU A 111 -4.19 25.83 10.16
N SER A 112 -4.16 25.14 11.30
CA SER A 112 -4.25 25.75 12.63
C SER A 112 -2.90 26.19 13.20
N ALA A 113 -1.78 25.81 12.58
CA ALA A 113 -0.44 26.19 13.01
C ALA A 113 -0.31 27.72 12.98
N ARG A 114 -0.24 28.32 14.18
CA ARG A 114 -0.12 29.77 14.37
C ARG A 114 1.29 30.19 14.76
N ASP A 115 2.09 29.27 15.27
CA ASP A 115 3.45 29.53 15.71
C ASP A 115 4.49 29.09 14.67
N ALA A 116 5.56 29.87 14.54
CA ALA A 116 6.63 29.58 13.59
C ALA A 116 7.39 28.29 13.95
N GLU A 117 7.47 27.97 15.26
CA GLU A 117 8.06 26.73 15.75
C GLU A 117 7.21 25.49 15.41
N GLU A 118 5.88 25.57 15.57
CA GLU A 118 4.98 24.48 15.21
C GLU A 118 5.04 24.16 13.72
N TYR A 119 5.10 25.20 12.87
CA TYR A 119 5.27 25.03 11.43
C TYR A 119 6.61 24.39 11.07
N ALA A 120 7.71 24.80 11.73
CA ALA A 120 9.03 24.23 11.51
C ALA A 120 9.07 22.73 11.87
N LEU A 121 8.46 22.34 13.00
CA LEU A 121 8.38 20.95 13.43
C LEU A 121 7.57 20.10 12.44
N LEU A 122 6.40 20.58 12.02
CA LEU A 122 5.57 19.88 11.04
C LEU A 122 6.30 19.66 9.70
N LYS A 123 7.10 20.66 9.29
CA LYS A 123 7.92 20.57 8.09
C LYS A 123 9.04 19.54 8.22
N GLU A 124 9.74 19.51 9.35
CA GLU A 124 10.81 18.54 9.62
C GLU A 124 10.29 17.09 9.55
N PHE A 125 9.16 16.80 10.21
CA PHE A 125 8.52 15.48 10.12
C PHE A 125 8.11 15.11 8.68
N ALA A 126 7.64 16.07 7.90
CA ALA A 126 7.29 15.84 6.50
C ALA A 126 8.53 15.53 5.64
N GLU A 127 9.66 16.17 5.92
CA GLU A 127 10.93 15.93 5.26
C GLU A 127 11.54 14.57 5.63
N GLU A 128 11.47 14.17 6.90
CA GLU A 128 11.88 12.83 7.36
C GLU A 128 11.03 11.73 6.72
N GLY A 129 9.70 11.88 6.75
CA GLY A 129 8.79 10.92 6.11
C GLY A 129 9.06 10.76 4.62
N ARG A 130 9.39 11.86 3.93
CA ARG A 130 9.82 11.84 2.54
C ARG A 130 11.14 11.10 2.36
N PHE A 131 12.14 11.35 3.20
CA PHE A 131 13.43 10.65 3.12
C PHE A 131 13.24 9.14 3.28
N LEU A 132 12.41 8.71 4.24
CA LEU A 132 12.07 7.30 4.44
C LEU A 132 11.41 6.70 3.20
N ILE A 133 10.40 7.36 2.62
CA ILE A 133 9.73 6.86 1.41
C ILE A 133 10.69 6.78 0.22
N ILE A 134 11.57 7.77 0.06
CA ILE A 134 12.59 7.74 -1.00
C ILE A 134 13.56 6.58 -0.75
N GLY A 135 14.00 6.36 0.49
CA GLY A 135 14.82 5.22 0.86
C GLY A 135 14.14 3.88 0.55
N TYR A 136 12.89 3.72 0.97
CA TYR A 136 12.09 2.52 0.70
C TYR A 136 11.85 2.29 -0.79
N THR A 137 11.49 3.31 -1.56
CA THR A 137 11.22 3.18 -3.00
C THR A 137 12.49 2.96 -3.82
N ARG A 138 13.62 3.54 -3.40
CA ARG A 138 14.94 3.27 -4.00
C ARG A 138 15.37 1.84 -3.73
N ASN A 139 15.16 1.33 -2.52
CA ASN A 139 15.45 -0.06 -2.17
C ASN A 139 14.47 -1.06 -2.81
N ALA A 140 13.19 -0.70 -2.95
CA ALA A 140 12.20 -1.56 -3.61
C ALA A 140 12.52 -1.81 -5.10
N ARG A 141 13.07 -0.81 -5.81
CA ARG A 141 13.59 -1.02 -7.18
C ARG A 141 14.77 -1.99 -7.24
N ILE A 142 15.55 -2.13 -6.17
CA ILE A 142 16.66 -3.09 -6.09
C ILE A 142 16.10 -4.52 -5.93
N TYR A 143 15.01 -4.71 -5.18
CA TYR A 143 14.34 -6.00 -5.08
C TYR A 143 13.61 -6.40 -6.37
N GLU A 144 13.00 -5.45 -7.08
CA GLU A 144 12.30 -5.70 -8.35
C GLU A 144 13.28 -5.95 -9.52
N SER A 145 14.53 -5.49 -9.43
CA SER A 145 15.60 -5.84 -10.38
C SER A 145 16.29 -7.18 -10.04
N GLY A 146 16.27 -7.61 -8.78
CA GLY A 146 16.76 -8.92 -8.36
C GLY A 146 15.86 -10.09 -8.77
N SER A 147 14.56 -9.86 -8.98
CA SER A 147 13.63 -10.91 -9.46
C SER A 147 13.63 -11.12 -10.98
N PHE A 148 14.23 -10.20 -11.76
CA PHE A 148 14.35 -10.34 -13.21
C PHE A 148 15.66 -11.02 -13.68
N GLN A 149 16.60 -11.31 -12.77
CA GLN A 149 17.84 -12.05 -13.10
C GLN A 149 17.76 -13.56 -12.87
N CYS A 150 16.62 -14.07 -12.39
CA CYS A 150 16.34 -15.51 -12.30
C CYS A 150 15.16 -15.88 -13.22
N ALA A 151 15.32 -15.67 -14.52
CA ALA A 151 14.49 -16.25 -15.58
C ALA A 151 15.39 -16.73 -16.71
#